data_AF-A0A6G3R6U8-F1
#
_entry.id   AF-A0A6G3R6U8-F1
#
_cell.length_a   1.000
_cell.length_b   1.000
_cell.length_c   1.000
_cell.angle_alpha   90.00
_cell.angle_beta   90.00
_cell.angle_gamma   90.00
#
_symmetry.space_group_name_H-M   'P 1'
#
loop_
_entity.id
_entity.type
_entity.pdbx_description
1 polymer ?
#
loop_
_entity_poly.entity_id
_entity_poly.type
_entity_poly.pdbx_seq_one_letter_code
_entity_poly.pdbx_strand_id
1 'polypeptide(L)'
;MNRPSRVGQPLTAGQLAALRLAASGYSSRQIAHRLDTTEQGIHLRMKEATVRLGARSRTHAVVIALRRCLIHFDEIELPQPAQKTA
;
A
#
# COMPACT_ATOMS: atom_id res chain seq x y z
N MET A 1 -22.47 -6.61 2.70
CA MET A 1 -22.45 -5.47 1.76
C MET A 1 -21.02 -4.96 1.58
N ASN A 2 -20.43 -5.02 0.39
CA ASN A 2 -19.20 -4.25 0.10
C ASN A 2 -19.60 -2.94 -0.57
N ARG A 3 -19.48 -1.80 0.12
CA ARG A 3 -19.83 -0.49 -0.46
C ARG A 3 -18.78 -0.13 -1.53
N PRO A 4 -19.18 0.35 -2.72
CA PRO A 4 -18.22 0.77 -3.74
C PRO A 4 -17.33 1.89 -3.18
N SER A 5 -16.01 1.73 -3.33
CA SER A 5 -15.04 2.75 -2.93
C SER A 5 -15.25 4.02 -3.77
N ARG A 6 -15.24 5.18 -3.13
CA ARG A 6 -15.37 6.50 -3.78
C ARG A 6 -14.13 7.35 -3.48
N VAL A 7 -13.77 8.22 -4.41
CA VAL A 7 -12.70 9.20 -4.23
C VAL A 7 -13.00 10.07 -3.00
N GLY A 8 -12.00 10.32 -2.17
CA GLY A 8 -12.12 11.14 -0.95
C GLY A 8 -12.58 10.39 0.30
N GLN A 9 -12.96 9.11 0.19
CA GLN A 9 -13.27 8.30 1.37
C GLN A 9 -11.99 8.01 2.17
N PRO A 10 -12.03 8.02 3.52
CA PRO A 10 -10.89 7.65 4.34
C PRO A 10 -10.38 6.24 4.02
N LEU A 11 -9.07 6.06 4.08
CA LEU A 11 -8.46 4.75 3.92
C LEU A 11 -8.62 3.94 5.21
N THR A 12 -8.82 2.63 5.09
CA THR A 12 -8.81 1.74 6.24
C THR A 12 -7.37 1.47 6.71
N ALA A 13 -7.22 1.03 7.96
CA ALA A 13 -5.91 0.66 8.50
C ALA A 13 -5.18 -0.37 7.61
N GLY A 14 -5.90 -1.38 7.10
CA GLY A 14 -5.30 -2.36 6.19
C GLY A 14 -4.87 -1.77 4.83
N GLN A 15 -5.62 -0.79 4.30
CA GLN A 15 -5.28 -0.11 3.05
C GLN A 15 -4.01 0.74 3.24
N LEU A 16 -3.90 1.43 4.37
CA LEU A 16 -2.71 2.18 4.75
C LEU A 16 -1.50 1.25 4.95
N ALA A 17 -1.65 0.15 5.69
CA ALA A 17 -0.59 -0.83 5.90
C ALA A 17 -0.07 -1.41 4.56
N ALA A 18 -0.98 -1.72 3.63
CA ALA A 18 -0.60 -2.19 2.30
C ALA A 18 0.16 -1.10 1.53
N LEU A 19 -0.28 0.16 1.57
CA LEU A 19 0.41 1.29 0.92
C LEU A 19 1.79 1.57 1.49
N ARG A 20 1.98 1.45 2.82
CA ARG A 20 3.28 1.61 3.47
C ARG A 20 4.29 0.58 2.95
N LEU A 21 3.89 -0.69 2.95
CA LEU A 21 4.73 -1.77 2.42
C LEU A 21 4.96 -1.63 0.90
N ALA A 22 4.00 -1.06 0.17
CA ALA A 22 4.23 -0.71 -1.23
C ALA A 22 5.24 0.40 -1.43
N ALA A 23 5.24 1.41 -0.55
CA ALA A 23 6.22 2.48 -0.58
C ALA A 23 7.64 1.96 -0.29
N SER A 24 7.76 0.93 0.54
CA SER A 24 8.99 0.15 0.77
C SER A 24 9.41 -0.77 -0.39
N GLY A 25 8.62 -0.84 -1.47
CA GLY A 25 8.96 -1.64 -2.65
C GLY A 25 8.56 -3.13 -2.59
N TYR A 26 7.78 -3.56 -1.60
CA TYR A 26 7.36 -4.97 -1.51
C TYR A 26 6.34 -5.35 -2.59
N SER A 27 6.43 -6.57 -3.13
CA SER A 27 5.44 -7.12 -4.06
C SER A 27 4.11 -7.44 -3.35
N SER A 28 3.00 -7.55 -4.10
CA SER A 28 1.70 -7.91 -3.51
C SER A 28 1.76 -9.22 -2.70
N ARG A 29 2.53 -10.19 -3.20
CA ARG A 29 2.79 -11.47 -2.52
C ARG A 29 3.57 -11.29 -1.21
N GLN A 30 4.63 -10.47 -1.20
CA GLN A 30 5.40 -10.17 0.01
C GLN A 30 4.58 -9.39 1.05
N ILE A 31 3.70 -8.50 0.60
CA ILE A 31 2.76 -7.77 1.45
C ILE A 31 1.73 -8.71 2.06
N ALA A 32 1.18 -9.61 1.25
CA ALA A 32 0.20 -10.60 1.70
C ALA A 32 0.76 -11.46 2.84
N HIS A 33 2.00 -11.93 2.68
CA HIS A 33 2.70 -12.67 3.72
C HIS A 33 2.93 -11.84 5.00
N ARG A 34 3.34 -10.58 4.88
CA ARG A 34 3.58 -9.69 6.04
C ARG A 34 2.31 -9.30 6.80
N LEU A 35 1.19 -9.20 6.10
CA LEU A 35 -0.11 -8.81 6.68
C LEU A 35 -1.01 -10.02 6.98
N ASP A 36 -0.46 -11.23 6.97
CA ASP A 36 -1.15 -12.50 7.19
C ASP A 36 -2.48 -12.60 6.41
N THR A 37 -2.38 -12.38 5.09
CA THR A 37 -3.54 -12.34 4.21
C THR A 37 -3.23 -12.91 2.83
N THR A 38 -4.20 -12.92 1.93
CA THR A 38 -4.03 -13.44 0.57
C THR A 38 -3.58 -12.34 -0.39
N GLU A 39 -2.85 -12.72 -1.44
CA GLU A 39 -2.44 -11.80 -2.51
C GLU A 39 -3.65 -11.15 -3.19
N GLN A 40 -4.74 -11.92 -3.40
CA GLN A 40 -6.01 -11.40 -3.88
C GLN A 40 -6.60 -10.34 -2.93
N GLY A 41 -6.53 -10.57 -1.62
CA GLY A 41 -6.94 -9.61 -0.60
C GLY A 41 -6.15 -8.30 -0.70
N ILE A 42 -4.83 -8.37 -0.93
CA ILE A 42 -3.98 -7.19 -1.15
C ILE A 42 -4.35 -6.47 -2.44
N HIS A 43 -4.59 -7.19 -3.55
CA HIS A 43 -5.02 -6.58 -4.81
C HIS A 43 -6.33 -5.81 -4.66
N LEU A 44 -7.31 -6.39 -3.98
CA LEU A 44 -8.57 -5.72 -3.68
C LEU A 44 -8.34 -4.46 -2.84
N ARG A 45 -7.56 -4.60 -1.75
CA ARG A 45 -7.28 -3.49 -0.83
C ARG A 45 -6.53 -2.34 -1.52
N MET A 46 -5.57 -2.65 -2.39
CA MET A 46 -4.84 -1.69 -3.21
C MET A 46 -5.73 -1.00 -4.24
N LYS A 47 -6.62 -1.75 -4.90
CA LYS A 47 -7.57 -1.19 -5.86
C LYS A 47 -8.49 -0.18 -5.19
N GLU A 48 -9.04 -0.55 -4.02
CA GLU A 48 -9.87 0.36 -3.24
C GLU A 48 -9.10 1.59 -2.77
N ALA A 49 -7.88 1.42 -2.24
CA ALA A 49 -7.03 2.53 -1.82
C ALA A 49 -6.73 3.50 -2.99
N THR A 50 -6.43 2.96 -4.17
CA THR A 50 -6.17 3.73 -5.39
C THR A 50 -7.40 4.57 -5.78
N VAL A 51 -8.60 3.97 -5.76
CA VAL A 51 -9.86 4.68 -6.02
C VAL A 51 -10.11 5.76 -4.98
N ARG A 52 -9.94 5.47 -3.69
CA ARG A 52 -10.16 6.45 -2.61
C ARG A 52 -9.20 7.64 -2.67
N LEU A 53 -7.96 7.39 -3.08
CA LEU A 53 -6.95 8.44 -3.28
C LEU A 53 -7.14 9.23 -4.57
N GLY A 54 -7.94 8.74 -5.52
CA GLY A 54 -8.02 9.30 -6.88
C GLY A 54 -6.75 9.06 -7.69
N ALA A 55 -6.01 8.01 -7.34
CA ALA A 55 -4.78 7.63 -8.01
C ALA A 55 -5.06 6.87 -9.31
N ARG A 56 -4.06 6.86 -10.20
CA ARG A 56 -4.10 6.15 -11.50
C ARG A 56 -3.31 4.85 -11.48
N SER A 57 -2.40 4.71 -10.53
CA SER A 57 -1.52 3.56 -10.37
C SER A 57 -1.12 3.41 -8.92
N ARG A 58 -0.55 2.26 -8.58
CA ARG A 58 0.02 2.01 -7.25
C ARG A 58 1.07 3.05 -6.85
N THR A 59 1.98 3.39 -7.77
CA THR A 59 2.99 4.43 -7.54
C THR A 59 2.35 5.79 -7.32
N HIS A 60 1.34 6.15 -8.14
CA HIS A 60 0.61 7.40 -7.95
C HIS A 60 -0.11 7.43 -6.60
N ALA A 61 -0.68 6.29 -6.15
CA ALA A 61 -1.32 6.17 -4.85
C ALA A 61 -0.33 6.39 -3.69
N VAL A 62 0.87 5.81 -3.77
CA VAL A 62 1.94 6.04 -2.78
C VAL A 62 2.33 7.52 -2.72
N VAL A 63 2.55 8.16 -3.87
CA VAL A 63 2.91 9.58 -3.92
C VAL A 63 1.80 10.47 -3.34
N ILE A 64 0.52 10.19 -3.65
CA ILE A 64 -0.60 10.93 -3.05
C ILE A 64 -0.67 10.69 -1.54
N ALA A 65 -0.49 9.45 -1.08
CA ALA A 65 -0.54 9.11 0.33
C ALA A 65 0.56 9.84 1.13
N LEU A 66 1.78 9.92 0.59
CA LEU A 66 2.88 10.72 1.16
C LEU A 66 2.55 12.21 1.15
N ARG A 67 2.12 12.74 0.02
CA ARG A 67 1.79 14.18 -0.13
C ARG A 67 0.65 14.63 0.79
N ARG A 68 -0.27 13.73 1.15
CA ARG A 68 -1.37 13.97 2.08
C ARG A 68 -1.05 13.60 3.53
N CYS A 69 0.20 13.24 3.85
CA CYS A 69 0.66 12.80 5.16
C CYS A 69 -0.18 11.63 5.74
N LEU A 70 -0.67 10.73 4.88
CA LEU A 70 -1.36 9.51 5.29
C LEU A 70 -0.37 8.40 5.65
N ILE A 71 0.80 8.45 5.04
CA ILE A 71 1.98 7.65 5.36
C ILE A 71 3.16 8.61 5.44
N HIS A 72 4.14 8.32 6.29
CA HIS A 72 5.32 9.14 6.46
C HIS A 72 6.58 8.43 5.94
N PHE A 73 7.62 9.20 5.65
CA PHE A 73 8.88 8.66 5.12
C PHE A 73 9.65 7.81 6.13
N ASP A 74 9.53 8.10 7.43
CA ASP A 74 10.14 7.30 8.51
C ASP A 74 9.53 5.89 8.62
N GLU A 75 8.31 5.71 8.12
CA GLU A 75 7.63 4.42 8.08
C GLU A 75 8.04 3.57 6.86
N ILE A 76 8.75 4.17 5.89
CA ILE A 76 9.23 3.49 4.69
C ILE A 76 10.56 2.83 5.01
N GLU A 77 10.51 1.56 5.37
CA GLU A 77 11.71 0.74 5.47
C GLU A 77 12.27 0.52 4.05
N LEU A 78 13.40 1.14 3.75
CA LEU A 78 14.16 0.82 2.55
C LEU A 78 14.83 -0.53 2.82
N PRO A 79 14.51 -1.59 2.05
CA PRO A 79 15.18 -2.87 2.24
C PRO A 79 16.68 -2.63 2.12
N GLN A 80 17.40 -2.96 3.20
CA GLN A 80 18.86 -3.04 3.17
C GLN A 80 19.21 -3.86 1.92
N PRO A 81 20.06 -3.37 1.00
CA PRO A 81 20.47 -4.16 -0.14
C PRO A 81 20.98 -5.46 0.44
N ALA A 82 20.31 -6.57 0.10
CA ALA A 82 20.65 -7.88 0.62
C ALA A 82 22.17 -7.98 0.61
N GLN A 83 22.79 -8.08 1.78
CA GLN A 83 24.20 -8.43 1.86
C GLN A 83 24.31 -9.70 1.03
N LYS A 84 24.86 -9.58 -0.17
CA LYS A 84 25.12 -10.71 -1.04
C LYS A 84 25.95 -11.63 -0.18
N THR A 85 25.36 -12.75 0.22
CA THR A 85 26.08 -13.84 0.85
C THR A 85 27.26 -14.13 -0.06
N ALA A 86 28.46 -13.94 0.49
CA ALA A 86 29.72 -14.22 -0.16
C ALA A 86 29.80 -15.69 -0.60
#